data_AF-A0A3N5MD35-F1
#
_entry.id   AF-A0A3N5MD35-F1
#
_cell.length_a   1.000
_cell.length_b   1.000
_cell.length_c   1.000
_cell.angle_alpha   90.00
_cell.angle_beta   90.00
_cell.angle_gamma   90.00
#
_symmetry.space_group_name_H-M   'P 1'
#
loop_
_entity.id
_entity.type
_entity.pdbx_description
1 polymer ?
#
loop_
_entity_poly.entity_id
_entity_poly.type
_entity_poly.pdbx_seq_one_letter_code
_entity_poly.pdbx_strand_id
1 'polypeptide(L)'
;MEKFSELFEETLKDIYYAEKAILKALPKMAKKARSRKLEAAFTKHQKETERQVERLEEVFGLLGKRAAGKDCPAIDGIIEEAEEVMKEAEDDTI
;
A
#
# COMPACT_ATOMS: atom_id res chain seq x y z
N MET A 1 -15.00 19.02 16.29
CA MET A 1 -13.65 19.61 16.22
C MET A 1 -12.73 18.55 16.78
N GLU A 2 -12.11 17.76 15.90
CA GLU A 2 -11.24 16.67 16.35
C GLU A 2 -9.91 17.25 16.83
N LYS A 3 -9.39 16.72 17.94
CA LYS A 3 -8.07 17.11 18.45
C LYS A 3 -7.00 16.59 17.49
N PHE A 4 -5.86 17.28 17.38
CA PHE A 4 -4.74 16.80 16.54
C PHE A 4 -4.30 15.37 16.84
N SER A 5 -4.45 14.91 18.08
CA SER A 5 -4.18 13.52 18.48
C SER A 5 -5.14 12.51 17.86
N GLU A 6 -6.42 12.88 17.72
CA GLU A 6 -7.45 12.03 17.10
C GLU A 6 -7.22 11.98 15.59
N LEU A 7 -6.95 13.14 14.97
CA LEU A 7 -6.62 13.21 13.54
C LEU A 7 -5.33 12.42 13.21
N PHE A 8 -4.30 12.51 14.05
CA PHE A 8 -3.07 11.74 13.87
C PHE A 8 -3.32 10.22 13.96
N GLU A 9 -4.15 9.78 14.90
CA GLU A 9 -4.51 8.37 15.02
C GLU A 9 -5.34 7.89 13.81
N GLU A 10 -6.34 8.65 13.38
CA GLU A 10 -7.16 8.28 12.22
C GLU A 10 -6.31 8.18 10.96
N THR A 11 -5.42 9.16 10.71
CA THR A 11 -4.49 9.10 9.57
C THR A 11 -3.49 7.95 9.66
N LEU A 12 -3.06 7.56 10.87
CA LEU A 12 -2.25 6.35 11.06
C LEU A 12 -3.01 5.07 10.70
N LYS A 13 -4.31 4.96 11.04
CA LYS A 13 -5.14 3.81 10.67
C LYS A 13 -5.35 3.75 9.16
N ASP A 14 -5.57 4.90 8.52
CA ASP A 14 -5.77 4.99 7.07
C ASP A 14 -4.50 4.55 6.33
N ILE A 15 -3.33 5.08 6.69
CA ILE A 15 -2.07 4.71 6.02
C ILE A 15 -1.67 3.27 6.32
N TYR A 16 -1.95 2.75 7.53
CA TYR A 16 -1.70 1.35 7.85
C TYR A 16 -2.55 0.38 7.03
N TYR A 17 -3.82 0.72 6.78
CA TYR A 17 -4.63 -0.03 5.83
C TYR A 17 -4.03 0.05 4.42
N ALA A 18 -3.68 1.26 3.97
CA ALA A 18 -3.14 1.48 2.63
C ALA A 18 -1.86 0.67 2.38
N GLU A 19 -0.89 0.70 3.29
CA GLU A 19 0.35 -0.05 3.14
C GLU A 19 0.10 -1.57 3.08
N LYS A 20 -0.88 -2.09 3.83
CA LYS A 20 -1.26 -3.51 3.76
C LYS A 20 -1.97 -3.86 2.46
N ALA A 21 -2.75 -2.94 1.89
CA ALA A 21 -3.38 -3.12 0.59
C ALA A 21 -2.32 -3.10 -0.54
N ILE A 22 -1.41 -2.11 -0.52
CA ILE A 22 -0.27 -1.98 -1.43
C ILE A 22 0.59 -3.25 -1.38
N LEU A 23 0.91 -3.73 -0.18
CA LEU A 23 1.72 -4.93 0.01
C LEU A 23 1.14 -6.16 -0.70
N LYS A 24 -0.19 -6.28 -0.73
CA LYS A 24 -0.89 -7.37 -1.44
C LYS A 24 -0.94 -7.16 -2.95
N ALA A 25 -0.98 -5.90 -3.41
CA ALA A 25 -1.09 -5.56 -4.81
C ALA A 25 0.25 -5.65 -5.56
N LEU A 26 1.35 -5.23 -4.94
CA LEU A 26 2.68 -5.16 -5.56
C LEU A 26 3.16 -6.48 -6.21
N PRO A 27 2.95 -7.68 -5.60
CA PRO A 27 3.30 -8.94 -6.24
C PRO A 27 2.56 -9.20 -7.56
N LYS A 28 1.32 -8.72 -7.71
CA LYS A 28 0.57 -8.85 -8.97
C LYS A 28 1.18 -7.96 -10.06
N MET A 29 1.53 -6.72 -9.71
CA MET A 29 2.16 -5.77 -10.62
C MET A 29 3.54 -6.24 -11.07
N ALA A 30 4.35 -6.77 -10.15
CA ALA A 30 5.65 -7.36 -10.47
C ALA A 30 5.52 -8.49 -11.50
N LYS A 31 4.55 -9.40 -11.33
CA LYS A 31 4.32 -10.53 -12.23
C LYS A 31 3.83 -10.11 -13.63
N LYS A 32 3.06 -9.03 -13.73
CA LYS A 32 2.55 -8.52 -15.02
C LYS A 32 3.62 -7.73 -15.78
N ALA A 33 4.62 -7.17 -15.09
CA ALA A 33 5.67 -6.38 -15.72
C ALA A 33 6.52 -7.22 -16.68
N ARG A 34 6.64 -6.78 -17.95
CA ARG A 34 7.55 -7.38 -18.95
C ARG A 34 8.99 -6.89 -18.81
N SER A 35 9.16 -5.64 -18.37
CA SER A 35 10.48 -5.06 -18.12
C SER A 35 11.06 -5.57 -16.80
N ARG A 36 12.23 -6.21 -16.86
CA ARG A 36 12.98 -6.66 -15.66
C ARG A 36 13.25 -5.52 -14.68
N LYS A 37 13.45 -4.29 -15.19
CA LYS A 37 13.68 -3.12 -14.34
C LYS A 37 12.41 -2.74 -13.57
N LEU A 38 11.25 -2.86 -14.21
CA LEU A 38 9.96 -2.57 -13.59
C LEU A 38 9.55 -3.65 -12.58
N GLU A 39 9.73 -4.93 -12.93
CA GLU A 39 9.55 -6.05 -12.01
C GLU A 39 10.43 -5.88 -10.75
N ALA A 40 11.71 -5.56 -10.94
CA ALA A 40 12.63 -5.32 -9.84
C ALA A 40 12.22 -4.11 -8.99
N ALA A 41 11.65 -3.06 -9.60
CA ALA A 41 11.15 -1.89 -8.87
C ALA A 41 9.95 -2.27 -7.99
N PHE A 42 8.96 -3.00 -8.50
CA PHE A 42 7.84 -3.47 -7.69
C PHE A 42 8.27 -4.42 -6.57
N THR A 43 9.21 -5.33 -6.85
CA THR A 43 9.75 -6.27 -5.85
C THR A 43 10.53 -5.54 -4.76
N LYS A 44 11.31 -4.52 -5.12
CA LYS A 44 12.00 -3.65 -4.16
C LYS A 44 11.00 -2.89 -3.31
N HIS A 45 9.99 -2.32 -3.95
CA HIS A 45 8.97 -1.55 -3.25
C HIS A 45 8.18 -2.42 -2.27
N GLN A 46 7.87 -3.68 -2.64
CA GLN A 46 7.22 -4.63 -1.75
C GLN A 46 8.00 -4.80 -0.43
N LYS A 47 9.33 -4.97 -0.51
CA LYS A 47 10.19 -5.08 0.68
C LYS A 47 10.26 -3.79 1.49
N GLU A 48 10.18 -2.63 0.83
CA GLU A 48 10.10 -1.34 1.51
C GLU A 48 8.76 -1.21 2.25
N THR A 49 7.66 -1.63 1.62
CA THR A 49 6.31 -1.66 2.18
C THR A 49 6.19 -2.61 3.37
N GLU A 50 6.78 -3.80 3.32
CA GLU A 50 6.85 -4.71 4.48
C GLU A 50 7.45 -4.00 5.70
N ARG A 51 8.56 -3.28 5.50
CA ARG A 51 9.21 -2.51 6.57
C ARG A 51 8.42 -1.26 6.98
N GLN A 52 7.65 -0.66 6.08
CA GLN A 52 6.77 0.47 6.41
C GLN A 52 5.62 0.00 7.30
N VAL A 53 5.03 -1.17 7.02
CA VAL A 53 4.01 -1.80 7.88
C VAL A 53 4.58 -2.07 9.28
N GLU A 54 5.78 -2.67 9.38
CA GLU A 54 6.46 -2.91 10.67
C GLU A 54 6.66 -1.61 11.46
N ARG A 55 7.12 -0.54 10.81
CA ARG A 55 7.29 0.78 11.47
C ARG A 55 5.97 1.37 11.95
N LEU A 56 4.88 1.21 11.20
CA LEU A 56 3.57 1.67 11.64
C LEU A 56 3.11 0.89 12.88
N GLU A 57 3.38 -0.41 12.95
CA GLU A 57 3.10 -1.23 14.14
C GLU A 57 3.91 -0.77 15.36
N GLU A 58 5.18 -0.41 15.17
CA GLU A 58 5.99 0.21 16.22
C GLU A 58 5.38 1.55 16.69
N VAL A 59 4.94 2.41 15.76
CA VAL A 59 4.29 3.69 16.09
C VAL A 59 3.00 3.48 16.87
N PHE A 60 2.15 2.53 16.48
CA PHE A 60 0.96 2.16 17.26
C PHE A 60 1.34 1.70 18.67
N GLY A 61 2.41 0.90 18.80
CA GLY A 61 2.96 0.47 20.08
C GLY A 61 3.41 1.65 20.97
N LEU A 62 4.09 2.65 20.40
CA LEU A 62 4.50 3.87 21.11
C LEU A 62 3.31 4.69 21.60
N LEU A 63 2.17 4.61 20.92
CA LEU A 63 0.91 5.24 21.35
C LEU A 63 0.13 4.40 22.37
N GLY A 64 0.60 3.21 22.74
CA GLY A 64 -0.11 2.26 23.59
C GLY A 64 -1.39 1.72 22.95
N LYS A 65 -1.46 1.71 21.61
CA LYS A 65 -2.64 1.30 20.85
C LYS A 65 -2.32 0.07 20.02
N ARG A 66 -3.36 -0.74 19.77
CA ARG A 66 -3.25 -1.86 18.82
C ARG A 66 -3.26 -1.31 17.41
N ALA A 67 -2.33 -1.79 16.57
CA ALA A 67 -2.37 -1.49 15.14
C ALA A 67 -3.67 -2.03 14.52
N ALA A 68 -4.44 -1.12 13.94
CA ALA A 68 -5.71 -1.43 13.30
C ALA A 68 -5.83 -0.54 12.05
N GLY A 69 -6.11 -1.17 10.91
CA GLY A 69 -6.42 -0.42 9.70
C GLY A 69 -7.87 0.03 9.72
N LYS A 70 -8.14 1.16 9.08
CA LYS A 70 -9.49 1.59 8.72
C LYS A 70 -9.56 1.59 7.20
N ASP A 71 -10.68 1.13 6.66
CA ASP A 71 -10.89 1.09 5.21
C ASP A 71 -10.57 2.45 4.60
N CYS A 72 -9.73 2.44 3.57
CA CYS A 72 -9.25 3.64 2.89
C CYS A 72 -9.70 3.59 1.42
N PRO A 73 -10.86 4.17 1.07
CA PRO A 73 -11.37 4.15 -0.30
C PRO A 73 -10.39 4.72 -1.33
N ALA A 74 -9.51 5.63 -0.90
CA ALA A 74 -8.51 6.24 -1.76
C ALA A 74 -7.49 5.21 -2.28
N ILE A 75 -6.94 4.36 -1.41
CA ILE A 75 -5.95 3.35 -1.86
C ILE A 75 -6.62 2.21 -2.61
N ASP A 76 -7.84 1.83 -2.22
CA ASP A 76 -8.61 0.82 -2.93
C ASP A 76 -8.89 1.27 -4.37
N GLY A 77 -9.29 2.53 -4.57
CA GLY A 77 -9.48 3.11 -5.90
C GLY A 77 -8.20 3.17 -6.74
N ILE A 78 -7.06 3.56 -6.14
CA ILE A 78 -5.77 3.56 -6.85
C ILE A 78 -5.35 2.15 -7.27
N ILE A 79 -5.57 1.15 -6.40
CA ILE A 79 -5.25 -0.24 -6.72
C ILE A 79 -6.19 -0.77 -7.80
N GLU A 80 -7.49 -0.44 -7.74
CA GLU A 80 -8.47 -0.80 -8.77
C GLU A 80 -8.08 -0.21 -10.13
N GLU A 81 -7.74 1.09 -10.18
CA GLU A 81 -7.26 1.75 -11.39
C GLU A 81 -6.01 1.04 -11.96
N ALA A 82 -5.05 0.68 -11.09
CA ALA A 82 -3.88 -0.06 -11.52
C ALA A 82 -4.22 -1.47 -12.04
N GLU A 83 -5.20 -2.14 -11.44
CA GLU A 83 -5.69 -3.44 -11.93
C GLU A 83 -6.38 -3.32 -13.30
N GLU A 84 -7.16 -2.27 -13.55
CA GLU A 84 -7.76 -2.00 -14.85
C GLU A 84 -6.69 -1.70 -15.91
N VAL A 85 -5.71 -0.84 -15.61
CA VAL A 85 -4.58 -0.57 -16.52
C VAL A 85 -3.81 -1.85 -16.86
N MET A 86 -3.61 -2.75 -15.89
CA MET A 86 -2.96 -4.04 -16.15
C MET A 86 -3.79 -5.01 -17.00
N LYS A 87 -5.13 -4.88 -17.01
CA LYS A 87 -6.02 -5.66 -17.88
C LYS A 87 -6.04 -5.11 -19.29
N GLU A 88 -6.13 -3.78 -19.44
CA GLU A 88 -6.14 -3.07 -20.72
C GLU A 88 -4.78 -3.10 -21.42
N ALA A 89 -3.69 -3.26 -20.68
CA ALA A 89 -2.37 -3.50 -21.23
C ALA A 89 -2.33 -4.87 -21.95
N GLU A 90 -2.67 -4.84 -23.24
CA GLU A 90 -2.49 -5.92 -24.21
C GLU A 90 -0.99 -6.18 -24.49
N ASP A 91 -0.69 -7.41 -24.90
CA ASP A 91 0.67 -8.00 -24.98
C ASP A 91 1.61 -7.36 -26.03
N ASP A 92 1.18 -6.29 -26.71
CA ASP A 92 1.78 -5.82 -27.96
C ASP A 92 2.39 -4.40 -27.93
N THR A 93 2.72 -3.85 -26.76
CA THR A 93 3.48 -2.58 -26.72
C THR A 93 4.72 -2.64 -25.83
N ILE A 94 5.85 -2.95 -26.49
CA ILE A 94 7.27 -2.70 -26.14
C ILE A 94 7.81 -3.42 -24.89
#